data_AF-A0A1B9NLB6-F1
#
_entry.id   AF-A0A1B9NLB6-F1
#
_cell.length_a   1.000
_cell.length_b   1.000
_cell.length_c   1.000
_cell.angle_alpha   90.00
_cell.angle_beta   90.00
_cell.angle_gamma   90.00
#
_symmetry.space_group_name_H-M   'P 1'
#
loop_
_entity.id
_entity.type
_entity.pdbx_description
1 polymer ?
#
loop_
_entity_poly.entity_id
_entity_poly.type
_entity_poly.pdbx_seq_one_letter_code
_entity_poly.pdbx_strand_id
1 'polypeptide(L)'
;MEHLNKNYKLKLIIDFIYTHSETNLNKIGYSLGLGANLITGLFLILEKAGVVLLKNEVILKKIEDKGAAEKIIDSFLKRNELYHSYQSNGLSFNELLKEATKLKKDKQYIDAYQLLRATLENAPKGQSIDPRVIVRLPYYLELNGNLEEALNECSRLLNKSKKGYFRVTEEKANTYNSEFLKFDSIFTSVPILTKMSSIFEKLGRFDESLYCEIQIYVMLGKYYYHFIENIVSNADDYANSKYMEFDSYDGGKILIERLPPSNQQVLAYTEKGNPIHDITYNYILKCRNNYLSISNMEKSFRKNCYKIGINYLLENIIEKVTDLIIDKELTDLEWLDELERWFEITVFKVTKNRT
;
A
#
# COMPACT_ATOMS: atom_id res chain seq x y z
N MET A 1 -30.33 14.78 15.27
CA MET A 1 -30.25 16.26 15.37
C MET A 1 -28.94 16.78 15.96
N GLU A 2 -28.26 16.06 16.87
CA GLU A 2 -26.98 16.52 17.44
C GLU A 2 -25.80 16.55 16.45
N HIS A 3 -25.75 15.68 15.44
CA HIS A 3 -24.67 15.66 14.44
C HIS A 3 -24.72 16.83 13.44
N LEU A 4 -25.91 17.26 13.01
CA LEU A 4 -26.08 18.49 12.19
C LEU A 4 -25.63 19.76 12.94
N ASN A 5 -25.78 19.76 14.26
CA ASN A 5 -25.34 20.85 15.13
C ASN A 5 -23.80 20.92 15.23
N LYS A 6 -23.08 19.79 15.06
CA LYS A 6 -21.61 19.78 15.02
C LYS A 6 -21.04 20.36 13.72
N ASN A 7 -21.62 20.05 12.55
CA ASN A 7 -21.17 20.61 11.27
C ASN A 7 -21.45 22.12 11.18
N TYR A 8 -22.59 22.58 11.72
CA TYR A 8 -22.90 24.02 11.79
C TYR A 8 -21.96 24.78 12.74
N LYS A 9 -21.62 24.19 13.90
CA LYS A 9 -20.62 24.75 14.82
C LYS A 9 -19.23 24.80 14.22
N LEU A 10 -18.83 23.77 13.46
CA LEU A 10 -17.53 23.75 12.78
C LEU A 10 -17.45 24.86 11.71
N LYS A 11 -18.52 25.04 10.94
CA LYS A 11 -18.63 26.12 9.94
C LYS A 11 -18.56 27.50 10.59
N LEU A 12 -19.29 27.72 11.68
CA LEU A 12 -19.24 28.98 12.45
C LEU A 12 -17.84 29.26 13.04
N ILE A 13 -17.14 28.22 13.52
CA ILE A 13 -15.76 28.35 14.02
C ILE A 13 -14.81 28.75 12.89
N ILE A 14 -14.96 28.15 11.70
CA ILE A 14 -14.14 28.44 10.52
C ILE A 14 -14.42 29.85 10.00
N ASP A 15 -15.69 30.23 9.85
CA ASP A 15 -16.09 31.58 9.43
C ASP A 15 -15.57 32.63 10.43
N PHE A 16 -15.69 32.38 11.74
CA PHE A 16 -15.18 33.27 12.78
C PHE A 16 -13.65 33.46 12.70
N ILE A 17 -12.88 32.41 12.40
CA ILE A 17 -11.43 32.47 12.23
C ILE A 17 -11.06 33.32 11.00
N TYR A 18 -11.76 33.13 9.88
CA TYR A 18 -11.53 33.89 8.65
C TYR A 18 -11.91 35.37 8.75
N THR A 19 -12.94 35.73 9.52
CA THR A 19 -13.34 37.14 9.70
C THR A 19 -12.40 37.92 10.62
N HIS A 20 -11.54 37.25 11.39
CA HIS A 20 -10.68 37.87 12.41
C HIS A 20 -9.16 37.65 12.22
N SER A 21 -8.74 36.97 11.15
CA SER A 21 -7.34 36.94 10.69
C SER A 21 -7.05 38.24 9.95
N GLU A 22 -6.38 39.23 10.54
CA GLU A 22 -4.92 39.29 10.48
C GLU A 22 -4.25 39.94 11.71
N THR A 23 -4.99 40.45 12.69
CA THR A 23 -4.36 41.17 13.84
C THR A 23 -5.00 40.94 15.21
N ASN A 24 -6.19 40.34 15.30
CA ASN A 24 -6.93 40.23 16.57
C ASN A 24 -6.83 38.87 17.29
N LEU A 25 -6.36 37.81 16.62
CA LEU A 25 -6.34 36.46 17.21
C LEU A 25 -5.34 36.33 18.38
N ASN A 26 -4.23 37.06 18.34
CA ASN A 26 -3.26 37.09 19.45
C ASN A 26 -3.82 37.81 20.69
N LYS A 27 -4.59 38.89 20.51
CA LYS A 27 -5.22 39.62 21.64
C LYS A 27 -6.30 38.80 22.32
N ILE A 28 -7.07 38.01 21.56
CA ILE A 28 -8.12 37.14 22.09
C ILE A 28 -7.53 35.93 22.84
N GLY A 29 -6.41 35.38 22.37
CA GLY A 29 -5.69 34.32 23.11
C GLY A 29 -5.24 34.76 24.50
N TYR A 30 -4.73 35.99 24.62
CA TYR A 30 -4.32 36.57 25.90
C TYR A 30 -5.49 36.87 26.85
N SER A 31 -6.63 37.35 26.35
CA SER A 31 -7.79 37.67 27.21
C SER A 31 -8.52 36.44 27.76
N LEU A 32 -8.37 35.28 27.12
CA LEU A 32 -8.95 34.00 27.57
C LEU A 32 -7.98 33.16 28.41
N GLY A 33 -6.80 33.68 28.76
CA GLY A 33 -5.79 32.95 29.55
C GLY A 33 -5.14 31.77 28.83
N LEU A 34 -5.35 31.66 27.52
CA LEU A 34 -4.80 30.60 26.67
C LEU A 34 -3.51 31.12 26.05
N GLY A 35 -2.39 30.96 26.77
CA GLY A 35 -1.08 31.37 26.32
C GLY A 35 -0.76 30.92 24.88
N ALA A 36 -0.37 31.89 24.05
CA ALA A 36 0.39 31.83 22.80
C ALA A 36 0.16 30.72 21.74
N ASN A 37 -0.86 29.85 21.76
CA ASN A 37 -1.07 28.92 20.64
C ASN A 37 -2.55 28.51 20.45
N LEU A 38 -3.31 29.37 19.74
CA LEU A 38 -4.68 29.11 19.28
C LEU A 38 -4.75 27.88 18.34
N ILE A 39 -3.66 27.59 17.62
CA ILE A 39 -3.52 26.40 16.75
C ILE A 39 -3.59 25.12 17.60
N THR A 40 -2.95 25.10 18.77
CA THR A 40 -3.04 23.97 19.71
C THR A 40 -4.45 23.83 20.31
N GLY A 41 -5.14 24.96 20.54
CA GLY A 41 -6.54 24.97 20.95
C GLY A 41 -7.49 24.42 19.88
N LEU A 42 -7.28 24.79 18.61
CA LEU A 42 -7.98 24.24 17.44
C LEU A 42 -7.75 22.73 17.31
N PHE A 43 -6.51 22.27 17.49
CA PHE A 43 -6.18 20.85 17.53
C PHE A 43 -6.93 20.12 18.63
N LEU A 44 -6.98 20.65 19.85
CA LEU A 44 -7.71 20.06 20.98
C LEU A 44 -9.23 20.01 20.75
N ILE A 45 -9.81 21.02 20.10
CA ILE A 45 -11.24 21.06 19.76
C ILE A 45 -11.57 20.04 18.66
N LEU A 46 -10.71 19.91 17.65
CA LEU A 46 -10.85 18.94 16.56
C LEU A 46 -10.62 17.51 17.05
N GLU A 47 -9.64 17.29 17.94
CA GLU A 47 -9.36 16.01 18.60
C GLU A 47 -10.54 15.59 19.51
N LYS A 48 -11.10 16.51 20.31
CA LYS A 48 -12.33 16.26 21.09
C LYS A 48 -13.58 16.06 20.22
N ALA A 49 -13.60 16.55 18.98
CA ALA A 49 -14.65 16.30 18.00
C ALA A 49 -14.46 14.96 17.25
N GLY A 50 -13.42 14.18 17.56
CA GLY A 50 -13.12 12.90 16.91
C GLY A 50 -12.35 13.03 15.59
N VAL A 51 -11.88 14.24 15.25
CA VAL A 51 -11.11 14.52 14.05
C VAL A 51 -9.62 14.31 14.37
N VAL A 52 -9.09 13.13 14.05
CA VAL A 52 -7.64 12.90 14.06
C VAL A 52 -7.03 13.59 12.85
N LEU A 53 -6.72 14.88 12.97
CA LEU A 53 -5.80 15.52 12.03
C LEU A 53 -4.41 14.98 12.33
N LEU A 54 -3.92 14.11 11.44
CA LEU A 54 -2.53 13.70 11.39
C LEU A 54 -1.65 14.95 11.54
N LYS A 55 -0.78 14.97 12.56
CA LYS A 55 0.35 15.89 12.71
C LYS A 55 1.25 15.81 11.49
N ASN A 56 0.82 16.40 10.38
CA ASN A 56 1.54 16.43 9.12
C ASN A 56 1.82 17.88 8.80
N GLU A 57 3.10 18.29 8.91
CA GLU A 57 3.60 19.60 8.51
C GLU A 57 3.23 19.99 7.07
N VAL A 58 2.87 19.00 6.24
CA VAL A 58 2.36 19.17 4.87
C VAL A 58 1.01 19.90 4.81
N ILE A 59 0.14 19.72 5.82
CA ILE A 59 -1.14 20.44 5.89
C ILE A 59 -0.90 21.91 6.22
N LEU A 60 0.06 22.21 7.09
CA LEU A 60 0.43 23.58 7.47
C LEU A 60 0.96 24.39 6.27
N LYS A 61 1.76 23.78 5.38
CA LYS A 61 2.22 24.43 4.13
C LYS A 61 1.13 24.60 3.06
N LYS A 62 0.09 23.76 3.05
CA LYS A 62 -1.02 23.85 2.08
C LYS A 62 -2.14 24.79 2.50
N ILE A 63 -2.16 25.25 3.75
CA ILE A 63 -3.15 26.21 4.27
C ILE A 63 -2.87 27.66 3.81
N GLU A 64 -1.70 27.94 3.21
CA GLU A 64 -1.41 29.23 2.59
C GLU A 64 -2.25 29.52 1.34
N ASP A 65 -2.80 28.48 0.69
CA ASP A 65 -3.76 28.59 -0.41
C ASP A 65 -5.19 28.34 0.10
N LYS A 66 -5.95 29.42 0.27
CA LYS A 66 -7.35 29.39 0.72
C LYS A 66 -8.22 28.46 -0.12
N GLY A 67 -8.00 28.40 -1.44
CA GLY A 67 -8.80 27.56 -2.33
C GLY A 67 -8.49 26.07 -2.18
N ALA A 68 -7.25 25.71 -1.83
CA ALA A 68 -6.87 24.33 -1.55
C ALA A 68 -7.43 23.86 -0.19
N ALA A 69 -7.41 24.72 0.83
CA ALA A 69 -7.97 24.43 2.14
C ALA A 69 -9.48 24.19 2.10
N GLU A 70 -10.24 25.03 1.39
CA GLU A 70 -11.70 24.89 1.21
C GLU A 70 -12.05 23.55 0.55
N LYS A 71 -11.36 23.16 -0.53
CA LYS A 71 -11.58 21.86 -1.18
C LYS A 71 -11.32 20.66 -0.27
N ILE A 72 -10.28 20.73 0.57
CA ILE A 72 -9.96 19.67 1.54
C ILE A 72 -11.08 19.54 2.59
N ILE A 73 -11.58 20.67 3.09
CA ILE A 73 -12.65 20.72 4.10
C ILE A 73 -13.96 20.19 3.51
N ASP A 74 -14.35 20.65 2.32
CA ASP A 74 -15.58 20.20 1.65
C ASP A 74 -15.54 18.69 1.36
N SER A 75 -14.40 18.19 0.88
CA SER A 75 -14.22 16.74 0.67
C SER A 75 -14.30 15.96 1.99
N PHE A 76 -13.81 16.51 3.11
CA PHE A 76 -13.86 15.87 4.42
C PHE A 76 -15.30 15.83 4.96
N LEU A 77 -16.02 16.94 4.87
CA LEU A 77 -17.41 17.06 5.33
C LEU A 77 -18.32 16.12 4.54
N LYS A 78 -18.25 16.17 3.20
CA LYS A 78 -19.06 15.32 2.33
C LYS A 78 -18.83 13.82 2.61
N ARG A 79 -17.57 13.44 2.84
CA ARG A 79 -17.19 12.07 3.22
C ARG A 79 -17.84 11.62 4.52
N ASN A 80 -17.79 12.44 5.57
CA ASN A 80 -18.36 12.08 6.87
C ASN A 80 -19.89 12.07 6.85
N GLU A 81 -20.50 13.01 6.14
CA GLU A 81 -21.96 13.05 5.96
C GLU A 81 -22.46 11.78 5.27
N LEU A 82 -21.80 11.38 4.18
CA LEU A 82 -22.15 10.18 3.45
C LEU A 82 -22.00 8.93 4.33
N TYR A 83 -20.83 8.75 4.97
CA TYR A 83 -20.59 7.61 5.86
C TYR A 83 -21.60 7.52 7.00
N HIS A 84 -21.85 8.63 7.71
CA HIS A 84 -22.82 8.63 8.81
C HIS A 84 -24.25 8.42 8.35
N SER A 85 -24.64 8.91 7.16
CA SER A 85 -25.97 8.65 6.61
C SER A 85 -26.21 7.15 6.37
N TYR A 86 -25.21 6.45 5.83
CA TYR A 86 -25.30 5.01 5.60
C TYR A 86 -25.16 4.21 6.90
N GLN A 87 -24.29 4.64 7.83
CA GLN A 87 -24.14 4.00 9.14
C GLN A 87 -25.40 4.15 10.00
N SER A 88 -26.10 5.29 9.93
CA SER A 88 -27.37 5.49 10.64
C SER A 88 -28.49 4.55 10.16
N ASN A 89 -28.34 3.95 8.97
CA ASN A 89 -29.22 2.90 8.46
C ASN A 89 -28.82 1.50 8.97
N GLY A 90 -27.88 1.40 9.91
CA GLY A 90 -27.46 0.14 10.53
C GLY A 90 -26.56 -0.74 9.66
N LEU A 91 -26.00 -0.21 8.57
CA LEU A 91 -25.17 -1.00 7.65
C LEU A 91 -23.85 -1.43 8.30
N SER A 92 -23.56 -2.72 8.20
CA SER A 92 -22.28 -3.31 8.58
C SER A 92 -21.14 -2.88 7.64
N PHE A 93 -19.89 -3.07 8.05
CA PHE A 93 -18.71 -2.79 7.24
C PHE A 93 -18.79 -3.41 5.82
N ASN A 94 -19.19 -4.68 5.73
CA ASN A 94 -19.31 -5.37 4.44
C ASN A 94 -20.45 -4.80 3.57
N GLU A 95 -21.54 -4.34 4.18
CA GLU A 95 -22.63 -3.68 3.46
C GLU A 95 -22.22 -2.31 2.96
N LEU A 96 -21.44 -1.55 3.72
CA LEU A 96 -20.87 -0.28 3.27
C LEU A 96 -19.92 -0.46 2.07
N LEU A 97 -19.10 -1.53 2.05
CA LEU A 97 -18.29 -1.88 0.89
C LEU A 97 -19.13 -2.25 -0.35
N LYS A 98 -20.26 -2.94 -0.15
CA LYS A 98 -21.20 -3.25 -1.23
C LYS A 98 -21.86 -1.98 -1.76
N GLU A 99 -22.24 -1.06 -0.88
CA GLU A 99 -22.87 0.19 -1.28
C GLU A 99 -21.91 1.10 -2.03
N ALA A 100 -20.64 1.19 -1.61
CA ALA A 100 -19.61 1.88 -2.39
C ALA A 100 -19.45 1.27 -3.80
N THR A 101 -19.61 -0.05 -3.92
CA THR A 101 -19.58 -0.73 -5.23
C THR A 101 -20.83 -0.43 -6.06
N LYS A 102 -21.99 -0.27 -5.42
CA LYS A 102 -23.25 0.11 -6.06
C LYS A 102 -23.20 1.55 -6.58
N LEU A 103 -22.76 2.52 -5.77
CA LEU A 103 -22.51 3.90 -6.20
C LEU A 103 -21.58 3.96 -7.42
N LYS A 104 -20.53 3.12 -7.45
CA LYS A 104 -19.66 2.99 -8.63
C LYS A 104 -20.40 2.47 -9.86
N LYS A 105 -21.32 1.50 -9.71
CA LYS A 105 -22.14 0.99 -10.84
C LYS A 105 -23.08 2.07 -11.35
N ASP A 106 -23.58 2.90 -10.45
CA ASP A 106 -24.46 4.05 -10.75
C ASP A 106 -23.68 5.27 -11.27
N LYS A 107 -22.37 5.11 -11.53
CA LYS A 107 -21.45 6.15 -12.02
C LYS A 107 -21.26 7.35 -11.08
N GLN A 108 -21.64 7.21 -9.81
CA GLN A 108 -21.40 8.20 -8.75
C GLN A 108 -20.01 7.97 -8.15
N TYR A 109 -18.96 8.19 -8.94
CA TYR A 109 -17.60 7.75 -8.59
C TYR A 109 -17.00 8.48 -7.39
N ILE A 110 -17.25 9.79 -7.24
CA ILE A 110 -16.77 10.57 -6.09
C ILE A 110 -17.44 10.10 -4.80
N ASP A 111 -18.76 9.86 -4.83
CA ASP A 111 -19.49 9.37 -3.66
C ASP A 111 -19.07 7.95 -3.30
N ALA A 112 -18.86 7.09 -4.31
CA ALA A 112 -18.30 5.75 -4.13
C ALA A 112 -16.91 5.79 -3.48
N TYR A 113 -16.04 6.70 -3.91
CA TYR A 113 -14.70 6.90 -3.34
C TYR A 113 -14.78 7.39 -1.90
N GLN A 114 -15.62 8.40 -1.63
CA GLN A 114 -15.78 8.96 -0.29
C GLN A 114 -16.33 7.91 0.69
N LEU A 115 -17.35 7.16 0.28
CA LEU A 115 -17.90 6.07 1.09
C LEU A 115 -16.83 5.03 1.40
N LEU A 116 -16.17 4.52 0.36
CA LEU A 116 -15.12 3.51 0.50
C LEU A 116 -14.00 3.98 1.42
N ARG A 117 -13.53 5.22 1.26
CA ARG A 117 -12.46 5.78 2.07
C ARG A 117 -12.86 5.88 3.53
N ALA A 118 -14.07 6.37 3.81
CA ALA A 118 -14.58 6.44 5.17
C ALA A 118 -14.76 5.04 5.79
N THR A 119 -15.28 4.08 5.04
CA THR A 119 -15.43 2.69 5.48
C THR A 119 -14.09 2.07 5.86
N LEU A 120 -13.06 2.25 5.02
CA LEU A 120 -11.72 1.73 5.29
C LEU A 120 -11.03 2.43 6.47
N GLU A 121 -11.23 3.74 6.65
CA GLU A 121 -10.68 4.49 7.79
C GLU A 121 -11.37 4.13 9.12
N ASN A 122 -12.63 3.68 9.07
CA ASN A 122 -13.40 3.23 10.22
C ASN A 122 -13.50 1.70 10.32
N ALA A 123 -12.59 0.97 9.69
CA ALA A 123 -12.59 -0.49 9.76
C ALA A 123 -12.50 -0.97 11.22
N PRO A 124 -13.30 -1.97 11.63
CA PRO A 124 -13.20 -2.59 12.94
C PRO A 124 -11.77 -3.02 13.26
N LYS A 125 -11.34 -2.80 14.51
CA LYS A 125 -10.00 -3.23 14.97
C LYS A 125 -9.86 -4.74 14.77
N GLY A 126 -8.72 -5.16 14.21
CA GLY A 126 -8.43 -6.55 13.92
C GLY A 126 -9.09 -7.10 12.64
N GLN A 127 -9.85 -6.30 11.88
CA GLN A 127 -10.37 -6.77 10.61
C GLN A 127 -9.28 -6.74 9.52
N SER A 128 -8.95 -7.90 8.96
CA SER A 128 -8.09 -7.98 7.78
C SER A 128 -8.82 -7.42 6.56
N ILE A 129 -8.20 -6.47 5.87
CA ILE A 129 -8.74 -5.83 4.68
C ILE A 129 -7.99 -6.39 3.47
N ASP A 130 -8.72 -7.00 2.55
CA ASP A 130 -8.18 -7.48 1.28
C ASP A 130 -7.55 -6.30 0.49
N PRO A 131 -6.26 -6.39 0.08
CA PRO A 131 -5.60 -5.38 -0.76
C PRO A 131 -6.38 -4.99 -2.01
N ARG A 132 -7.15 -5.91 -2.59
CA ARG A 132 -8.00 -5.66 -3.76
C ARG A 132 -9.16 -4.70 -3.47
N VAL A 133 -9.58 -4.58 -2.22
CA VAL A 133 -10.56 -3.57 -1.79
C VAL A 133 -9.89 -2.20 -1.70
N ILE A 134 -8.66 -2.15 -1.19
CA ILE A 134 -7.89 -0.92 -1.01
C ILE A 134 -7.58 -0.23 -2.35
N VAL A 135 -7.20 -1.00 -3.37
CA VAL A 135 -6.90 -0.46 -4.72
C VAL A 135 -8.15 0.08 -5.43
N ARG A 136 -9.35 -0.16 -4.93
CA ARG A 136 -10.57 0.48 -5.48
C ARG A 136 -10.58 2.00 -5.25
N LEU A 137 -9.89 2.50 -4.23
CA LEU A 137 -9.79 3.94 -3.96
C LEU A 137 -9.21 4.72 -5.14
N PRO A 138 -7.96 4.48 -5.58
CA PRO A 138 -7.42 5.15 -6.76
C PRO A 138 -8.19 4.81 -8.04
N TYR A 139 -8.77 3.61 -8.14
CA TYR A 139 -9.59 3.22 -9.29
C TYR A 139 -10.87 4.07 -9.44
N TYR A 140 -11.54 4.41 -8.35
CA TYR A 140 -12.75 5.24 -8.42
C TYR A 140 -12.43 6.69 -8.81
N LEU A 141 -11.30 7.22 -8.34
CA LEU A 141 -10.80 8.54 -8.76
C LEU A 141 -10.42 8.54 -10.25
N GLU A 142 -9.76 7.47 -10.71
CA GLU A 142 -9.42 7.27 -12.11
C GLU A 142 -10.66 7.21 -13.01
N LEU A 143 -11.72 6.48 -12.60
CA LEU A 143 -12.99 6.43 -13.33
C LEU A 143 -13.69 7.79 -13.43
N ASN A 144 -13.45 8.67 -12.46
CA ASN A 144 -13.95 10.05 -12.48
C ASN A 144 -13.10 10.99 -13.35
N GLY A 145 -11.98 10.51 -13.90
CA GLY A 145 -11.04 11.34 -14.67
C GLY A 145 -10.02 12.10 -13.82
N ASN A 146 -10.02 11.93 -12.50
CA ASN A 146 -9.12 12.65 -11.59
C ASN A 146 -7.80 11.89 -11.40
N LEU A 147 -7.01 11.81 -12.48
CA LEU A 147 -5.79 10.99 -12.53
C LEU A 147 -4.72 11.40 -11.50
N GLU A 148 -4.50 12.70 -11.28
CA GLU A 148 -3.53 13.19 -10.29
C GLU A 148 -3.95 12.88 -8.84
N GLU A 149 -5.25 12.95 -8.55
CA GLU A 149 -5.77 12.56 -7.24
C GLU A 149 -5.66 11.04 -7.03
N ALA A 150 -5.88 10.26 -8.09
CA ALA A 150 -5.66 8.82 -8.07
C ALA A 150 -4.19 8.46 -7.78
N LEU A 151 -3.22 9.18 -8.37
CA LEU A 151 -1.79 9.02 -8.06
C LEU A 151 -1.49 9.36 -6.61
N ASN A 152 -1.99 10.49 -6.12
CA ASN A 152 -1.82 10.90 -4.71
C ASN A 152 -2.35 9.82 -3.76
N GLU A 153 -3.48 9.20 -4.10
CA GLU A 153 -4.05 8.12 -3.32
C GLU A 153 -3.21 6.83 -3.39
N CYS A 154 -2.66 6.47 -4.56
CA CYS A 154 -1.69 5.38 -4.68
C CYS A 154 -0.46 5.61 -3.79
N SER A 155 0.16 6.80 -3.86
CA SER A 155 1.31 7.16 -3.02
C SER A 155 0.98 7.10 -1.53
N ARG A 156 -0.21 7.57 -1.14
CA ARG A 156 -0.69 7.48 0.25
C ARG A 156 -0.82 6.03 0.71
N LEU A 157 -1.31 5.15 -0.15
CA LEU A 157 -1.50 3.73 0.15
C LEU A 157 -0.14 3.00 0.23
N LEU A 158 0.78 3.27 -0.69
CA LEU A 158 2.13 2.71 -0.68
C LEU A 158 2.92 3.11 0.59
N ASN A 159 2.79 4.37 1.01
CA ASN A 159 3.40 4.82 2.27
C ASN A 159 2.80 4.16 3.50
N LYS A 160 1.50 3.79 3.46
CA LYS A 160 0.86 3.02 4.54
C LYS A 160 1.30 1.56 4.54
N SER A 161 1.51 0.93 3.36
CA SER A 161 1.99 -0.45 3.28
C SER A 161 3.42 -0.57 3.80
N LYS A 162 4.32 0.37 3.46
CA LYS A 162 5.70 0.44 3.99
C LYS A 162 5.76 0.52 5.52
N LYS A 163 4.75 1.16 6.15
CA LYS A 163 4.65 1.30 7.61
C LYS A 163 3.90 0.16 8.30
N GLY A 164 3.51 -0.91 7.59
CA GLY A 164 2.87 -2.09 8.17
C GLY A 164 1.42 -1.89 8.63
N TYR A 165 0.71 -0.87 8.14
CA TYR A 165 -0.67 -0.59 8.59
C TYR A 165 -1.74 -1.57 8.09
N PHE A 166 -1.42 -2.37 7.07
CA PHE A 166 -2.33 -3.39 6.53
C PHE A 166 -2.00 -4.79 7.07
N ARG A 167 -1.56 -4.86 8.33
CA ARG A 167 -1.25 -6.13 9.00
C ARG A 167 -2.51 -7.00 9.11
N VAL A 168 -2.37 -8.25 8.66
CA VAL A 168 -3.17 -9.37 9.17
C VAL A 168 -2.98 -9.41 10.70
N THR A 169 -4.08 -9.58 11.42
CA THR A 169 -4.21 -9.65 12.89
C THR A 169 -2.96 -10.12 13.65
N GLU A 170 -2.61 -9.40 14.72
CA GLU A 170 -1.55 -9.76 15.69
C GLU A 170 -1.65 -11.20 16.21
N GLU A 171 -2.86 -11.79 16.24
CA GLU A 171 -3.08 -13.19 16.63
C GLU A 171 -2.44 -14.24 15.70
N LYS A 172 -2.08 -13.89 14.45
CA LYS A 172 -1.33 -14.79 13.56
C LYS A 172 0.16 -14.44 13.46
N ALA A 173 0.58 -13.27 13.93
CA ALA A 173 1.98 -12.85 13.86
C ALA A 173 2.87 -13.60 14.87
N ASN A 174 2.29 -14.12 15.95
CA ASN A 174 3.03 -14.87 16.98
C ASN A 174 3.32 -16.34 16.60
N THR A 175 2.80 -16.83 15.48
CA THR A 175 2.99 -18.23 15.04
C THR A 175 3.79 -18.37 13.74
N TYR A 176 4.06 -17.27 13.03
CA TYR A 176 4.77 -17.28 11.75
C TYR A 176 6.06 -16.49 11.86
N ASN A 177 7.17 -17.12 11.44
CA ASN A 177 8.50 -16.51 11.34
C ASN A 177 8.42 -15.12 10.70
N SER A 178 9.28 -14.21 11.17
CA SER A 178 9.39 -12.82 10.73
C SER A 178 9.51 -12.62 9.21
N GLU A 179 9.83 -13.67 8.44
CA GLU A 179 9.83 -13.69 6.98
C GLU A 179 8.44 -13.72 6.34
N PHE A 180 7.43 -14.35 6.97
CA PHE A 180 6.07 -14.42 6.42
C PHE A 180 5.36 -13.06 6.47
N LEU A 181 5.64 -12.25 7.50
CA LEU A 181 5.17 -10.87 7.63
C LEU A 181 5.70 -9.95 6.50
N LYS A 182 6.80 -10.33 5.83
CA LYS A 182 7.40 -9.57 4.73
C LYS A 182 6.66 -9.78 3.41
N PHE A 183 6.12 -10.98 3.20
CA PHE A 183 5.35 -11.35 2.01
C PHE A 183 4.02 -10.59 1.90
N ASP A 184 3.36 -10.29 3.02
CA ASP A 184 2.10 -9.53 3.06
C ASP A 184 2.24 -8.11 2.47
N SER A 185 3.42 -7.51 2.58
CA SER A 185 3.70 -6.19 2.00
C SER A 185 3.70 -6.19 0.48
N ILE A 186 4.09 -7.31 -0.16
CA ILE A 186 4.12 -7.49 -1.62
C ILE A 186 2.71 -7.61 -2.17
N PHE A 187 1.85 -8.41 -1.51
CA PHE A 187 0.45 -8.56 -1.89
C PHE A 187 -0.35 -7.26 -1.80
N THR A 188 0.12 -6.29 -1.02
CA THR A 188 -0.46 -4.94 -0.96
C THR A 188 0.18 -3.99 -1.97
N SER A 189 1.50 -3.98 -2.08
CA SER A 189 2.23 -2.99 -2.85
C SER A 189 2.18 -3.24 -4.36
N VAL A 190 2.23 -4.50 -4.82
CA VAL A 190 2.19 -4.84 -6.25
C VAL A 190 0.90 -4.36 -6.93
N PRO A 191 -0.30 -4.61 -6.37
CA PRO A 191 -1.54 -4.06 -6.93
C PRO A 191 -1.56 -2.52 -6.97
N ILE A 192 -0.99 -1.85 -5.96
CA ILE A 192 -0.91 -0.37 -5.92
C ILE A 192 0.03 0.15 -7.01
N LEU A 193 1.24 -0.42 -7.14
CA LEU A 193 2.22 -0.07 -8.17
C LEU A 193 1.68 -0.34 -9.57
N THR A 194 0.97 -1.45 -9.76
CA THR A 194 0.33 -1.79 -11.05
C THR A 194 -0.69 -0.72 -11.44
N LYS A 195 -1.51 -0.28 -10.47
CA LYS A 195 -2.46 0.81 -10.69
C LYS A 195 -1.76 2.14 -10.95
N MET A 196 -0.70 2.44 -10.22
CA MET A 196 0.09 3.65 -10.36
C MET A 196 0.76 3.74 -11.74
N SER A 197 1.39 2.66 -12.21
CA SER A 197 1.93 2.53 -13.58
C SER A 197 0.86 2.83 -14.64
N SER A 198 -0.31 2.19 -14.54
CA SER A 198 -1.41 2.43 -15.49
C SER A 198 -1.88 3.89 -15.51
N ILE A 199 -1.87 4.59 -14.36
CA ILE A 199 -2.25 6.00 -14.29
C ILE A 199 -1.15 6.88 -14.90
N PHE A 200 0.12 6.59 -14.63
CA PHE A 200 1.25 7.29 -15.25
C PHE A 200 1.23 7.18 -16.78
N GLU A 201 0.93 6.00 -17.34
CA GLU A 201 0.77 5.86 -18.79
C GLU A 201 -0.34 6.77 -19.35
N LYS A 202 -1.47 6.88 -18.65
CA LYS A 202 -2.60 7.75 -19.07
C LYS A 202 -2.24 9.22 -19.03
N LEU A 203 -1.32 9.61 -18.15
CA LEU A 203 -0.79 10.96 -18.04
C LEU A 203 0.39 11.22 -19.01
N GLY A 204 0.83 10.22 -19.78
CA GLY A 204 1.99 10.32 -20.66
C GLY A 204 3.34 10.29 -19.92
N ARG A 205 3.35 9.94 -18.63
CA ARG A 205 4.53 9.87 -17.75
C ARG A 205 5.17 8.47 -17.83
N PHE A 206 5.64 8.11 -19.03
CA PHE A 206 6.04 6.74 -19.35
C PHE A 206 7.29 6.26 -18.58
N ASP A 207 8.18 7.18 -18.22
CA ASP A 207 9.37 6.92 -17.40
C ASP A 207 9.00 6.50 -15.98
N GLU A 208 8.06 7.19 -15.33
CA GLU A 208 7.56 6.78 -14.02
C GLU A 208 6.73 5.49 -14.08
N SER A 209 6.00 5.27 -15.19
CA SER A 209 5.35 3.97 -15.43
C SER A 209 6.37 2.84 -15.49
N LEU A 210 7.45 3.01 -16.28
CA LEU A 210 8.54 2.04 -16.39
C LEU A 210 9.19 1.78 -15.02
N TYR A 211 9.40 2.83 -14.22
CA TYR A 211 9.94 2.70 -12.86
C TYR A 211 9.05 1.82 -11.97
N CYS A 212 7.73 2.00 -12.02
CA CYS A 212 6.78 1.13 -11.31
C CYS A 212 6.82 -0.31 -11.82
N GLU A 213 6.90 -0.53 -13.14
CA GLU A 213 7.00 -1.87 -13.73
C GLU A 213 8.26 -2.59 -13.26
N ILE A 214 9.41 -1.91 -13.26
CA ILE A 214 10.68 -2.47 -12.79
C ILE A 214 10.58 -2.85 -11.30
N GLN A 215 10.03 -1.99 -10.45
CA GLN A 215 9.81 -2.31 -9.03
C GLN A 215 8.95 -3.56 -8.85
N ILE A 216 7.85 -3.69 -9.60
CA ILE A 216 6.98 -4.87 -9.54
C ILE A 216 7.77 -6.14 -9.90
N TYR A 217 8.61 -6.07 -10.94
CA TYR A 217 9.45 -7.17 -11.37
C TYR A 217 10.45 -7.61 -10.29
N VAL A 218 11.17 -6.65 -9.69
CA VAL A 218 12.13 -6.96 -8.62
C VAL A 218 11.41 -7.53 -7.40
N MET A 219 10.29 -6.94 -6.97
CA MET A 219 9.51 -7.44 -5.83
C MET A 219 8.99 -8.86 -6.03
N LEU A 220 8.40 -9.16 -7.20
CA LEU A 220 7.90 -10.50 -7.50
C LEU A 220 9.04 -11.50 -7.74
N GLY A 221 10.15 -11.07 -8.34
CA GLY A 221 11.35 -11.89 -8.51
C GLY A 221 11.94 -12.34 -7.17
N LYS A 222 12.20 -11.37 -6.27
CA LYS A 222 12.65 -11.67 -4.91
C LYS A 222 11.63 -12.52 -4.14
N TYR A 223 10.32 -12.27 -4.29
CA TYR A 223 9.26 -13.10 -3.71
C TYR A 223 9.44 -14.57 -4.09
N TYR A 224 9.52 -14.87 -5.38
CA TYR A 224 9.63 -16.24 -5.86
C TYR A 224 10.94 -16.89 -5.43
N TYR A 225 12.03 -16.12 -5.42
CA TYR A 225 13.34 -16.60 -5.01
C TYR A 225 13.34 -17.03 -3.54
N HIS A 226 12.91 -16.15 -2.63
CA HIS A 226 12.81 -16.45 -1.20
C HIS A 226 11.84 -17.61 -0.91
N PHE A 227 10.70 -17.67 -1.61
CA PHE A 227 9.75 -18.76 -1.42
C PHE A 227 10.37 -20.12 -1.77
N ILE A 228 11.12 -20.20 -2.87
CA ILE A 228 11.81 -21.42 -3.30
C ILE A 228 12.91 -21.78 -2.31
N GLU A 229 13.73 -20.82 -1.87
CA GLU A 229 14.79 -21.07 -0.87
C GLU A 229 14.20 -21.59 0.44
N ASN A 230 13.07 -21.03 0.90
CA ASN A 230 12.42 -21.48 2.12
C ASN A 230 11.90 -22.93 1.99
N ILE A 231 11.29 -23.31 0.86
CA ILE A 231 10.90 -24.71 0.61
C ILE A 231 12.12 -25.64 0.60
N VAL A 232 13.21 -25.23 -0.08
CA VAL A 232 14.44 -26.02 -0.16
C VAL A 232 15.08 -26.20 1.21
N SER A 233 15.18 -25.12 2.01
CA SER A 233 15.69 -25.19 3.38
C SER A 233 14.82 -26.09 4.26
N ASN A 234 13.50 -25.93 4.19
CA ASN A 234 12.58 -26.78 4.95
C ASN A 234 12.71 -28.25 4.57
N ALA A 235 12.93 -28.59 3.30
CA ALA A 235 13.16 -29.96 2.87
C ALA A 235 14.47 -30.54 3.45
N ASP A 236 15.53 -29.74 3.48
CA ASP A 236 16.80 -30.11 4.11
C ASP A 236 16.68 -30.27 5.63
N ASP A 237 15.99 -29.35 6.30
CA ASP A 237 15.75 -29.41 7.75
C ASP A 237 14.83 -30.58 8.12
N TYR A 238 13.84 -30.86 7.26
CA TYR A 238 12.96 -32.02 7.41
C TYR A 238 13.75 -33.33 7.33
N ALA A 239 14.67 -33.47 6.38
CA ALA A 239 15.48 -34.67 6.22
C ALA A 239 16.44 -34.91 7.40
N ASN A 240 16.89 -33.84 8.06
CA ASN A 240 17.81 -33.92 9.20
C ASN A 240 17.11 -34.05 10.57
N SER A 241 15.78 -33.93 10.64
CA SER A 241 15.03 -33.95 11.91
C SER A 241 14.30 -35.28 12.15
N LYS A 242 14.64 -35.96 13.25
CA LYS A 242 13.95 -37.20 13.67
C LYS A 242 12.54 -36.93 14.23
N TYR A 243 12.31 -35.71 14.75
CA TYR A 243 11.06 -35.31 15.41
C TYR A 243 10.55 -33.97 14.85
N MET A 244 9.24 -33.76 14.90
CA MET A 244 8.61 -32.45 14.74
C MET A 244 8.23 -31.94 16.13
N GLU A 245 8.66 -30.73 16.45
CA GLU A 245 8.40 -30.10 17.74
C GLU A 245 7.24 -29.12 17.60
N PHE A 246 6.22 -29.28 18.45
CA PHE A 246 5.07 -28.39 18.52
C PHE A 246 4.95 -27.82 19.92
N ASP A 247 4.69 -26.51 20.03
CA ASP A 247 4.29 -25.91 21.29
C ASP A 247 2.85 -26.36 21.62
N SER A 248 2.65 -26.95 22.79
CA SER A 248 1.33 -27.29 23.27
C SER A 248 0.65 -26.08 23.91
N TYR A 249 -0.69 -26.13 23.98
CA TYR A 249 -1.51 -25.05 24.54
C TYR A 249 -1.21 -24.73 26.02
N ASP A 250 -0.56 -25.63 26.75
CA ASP A 250 -0.11 -25.47 28.13
C ASP A 250 1.37 -25.03 28.26
N GLY A 251 2.04 -24.72 27.15
CA GLY A 251 3.44 -24.25 27.13
C GLY A 251 4.48 -25.37 27.21
N GLY A 252 4.07 -26.62 27.07
CA GLY A 252 4.95 -27.76 26.87
C GLY A 252 5.40 -27.92 25.41
N LYS A 253 6.34 -28.83 25.16
CA LYS A 253 6.83 -29.19 23.82
C LYS A 253 6.43 -30.62 23.51
N ILE A 254 5.62 -30.80 22.45
CA ILE A 254 5.24 -32.12 21.93
C ILE A 254 6.19 -32.48 20.80
N LEU A 255 6.92 -33.59 20.98
CA LEU A 255 7.78 -34.17 19.95
C LEU A 255 7.03 -35.33 19.28
N ILE A 256 6.71 -35.17 18.00
CA ILE A 256 6.10 -36.22 17.19
C ILE A 256 7.20 -36.85 16.32
N GLU A 257 7.39 -38.16 16.44
CA GLU A 257 8.32 -38.90 15.56
C GLU A 257 7.85 -38.80 14.11
N ARG A 258 8.74 -38.34 13.22
CA ARG A 258 8.37 -38.11 11.83
C ARG A 258 8.38 -39.45 11.09
N LEU A 259 7.20 -39.88 10.64
CA LEU A 259 7.09 -40.97 9.67
C LEU A 259 7.51 -40.43 8.30
N PRO A 260 8.42 -41.12 7.57
CA PRO A 260 8.72 -40.72 6.20
C PRO A 260 7.43 -40.73 5.37
N PRO A 261 7.23 -39.78 4.45
CA PRO A 261 6.02 -39.72 3.63
C PRO A 261 6.00 -40.90 2.67
N SER A 262 5.49 -42.04 3.12
CA SER A 262 5.62 -43.33 2.42
C SER A 262 4.82 -43.43 1.12
N ASN A 263 4.03 -42.40 0.77
CA ASN A 263 3.18 -42.38 -0.43
C ASN A 263 3.13 -41.01 -1.17
N GLN A 264 3.99 -40.04 -0.83
CA GLN A 264 3.98 -38.75 -1.54
C GLN A 264 4.94 -38.79 -2.74
N GLN A 265 4.47 -38.35 -3.91
CA GLN A 265 5.30 -38.21 -5.10
C GLN A 265 6.46 -37.25 -4.80
N VAL A 266 7.70 -37.66 -5.12
CA VAL A 266 8.85 -36.75 -5.10
C VAL A 266 8.78 -35.86 -6.34
N LEU A 267 8.86 -34.55 -6.14
CA LEU A 267 8.72 -33.56 -7.21
C LEU A 267 10.07 -32.99 -7.65
N ALA A 268 11.00 -32.83 -6.71
CA ALA A 268 12.37 -32.36 -6.95
C ALA A 268 13.30 -32.86 -5.83
N TYR A 269 14.59 -32.56 -5.94
CA TYR A 269 15.59 -32.82 -4.91
C TYR A 269 16.35 -31.54 -4.59
N THR A 270 16.72 -31.35 -3.33
CA THR A 270 17.68 -30.30 -2.93
C THR A 270 19.10 -30.66 -3.38
N GLU A 271 20.05 -29.72 -3.27
CA GLU A 271 21.46 -29.99 -3.57
C GLU A 271 22.07 -31.09 -2.70
N LYS A 272 21.52 -31.31 -1.49
CA LYS A 272 21.91 -32.39 -0.58
C LYS A 272 21.23 -33.73 -0.90
N GLY A 273 20.42 -33.78 -1.96
CA GLY A 273 19.68 -34.97 -2.37
C GLY A 273 18.40 -35.24 -1.56
N ASN A 274 17.91 -34.26 -0.80
CA ASN A 274 16.69 -34.44 0.00
C ASN A 274 15.44 -34.24 -0.87
N PRO A 275 14.42 -35.10 -0.75
CA PRO A 275 13.24 -35.01 -1.61
C PRO A 275 12.35 -33.81 -1.24
N ILE A 276 11.87 -33.10 -2.25
CA ILE A 276 10.86 -32.05 -2.14
C ILE A 276 9.52 -32.63 -2.60
N HIS A 277 8.52 -32.60 -1.73
CA HIS A 277 7.18 -33.12 -2.00
C HIS A 277 6.11 -32.02 -2.16
N ASP A 278 6.47 -30.75 -1.93
CA ASP A 278 5.52 -29.64 -1.97
C ASP A 278 5.11 -29.31 -3.41
N ILE A 279 3.83 -29.56 -3.75
CA ILE A 279 3.26 -29.27 -5.08
C ILE A 279 3.40 -27.79 -5.46
N THR A 280 3.37 -26.90 -4.46
CA THR A 280 3.54 -25.45 -4.62
C THR A 280 4.91 -25.11 -5.18
N TYR A 281 5.94 -25.91 -4.89
CA TYR A 281 7.29 -25.74 -5.42
C TYR A 281 7.30 -25.71 -6.95
N ASN A 282 6.72 -26.72 -7.60
CA ASN A 282 6.72 -26.80 -9.07
C ASN A 282 5.92 -25.69 -9.72
N TYR A 283 4.78 -25.32 -9.12
CA TYR A 283 3.97 -24.20 -9.60
C TYR A 283 4.75 -22.88 -9.52
N ILE A 284 5.34 -22.59 -8.36
CA ILE A 284 6.11 -21.36 -8.13
C ILE A 284 7.39 -21.33 -8.96
N LEU A 285 8.09 -22.45 -9.11
CA LEU A 285 9.25 -22.58 -9.98
C LEU A 285 8.90 -22.27 -11.45
N LYS A 286 7.77 -22.80 -11.93
CA LYS A 286 7.27 -22.49 -13.27
C LYS A 286 6.87 -21.02 -13.40
N CYS A 287 6.17 -20.45 -12.41
CA CYS A 287 5.84 -19.03 -12.36
C CYS A 287 7.10 -18.16 -12.41
N ARG A 288 8.12 -18.47 -11.61
CA ARG A 288 9.42 -17.80 -11.61
C ARG A 288 10.08 -17.86 -12.97
N ASN A 289 10.24 -19.06 -13.54
CA ASN A 289 10.95 -19.24 -14.81
C ASN A 289 10.24 -18.53 -15.97
N ASN A 290 8.90 -18.54 -15.97
CA ASN A 290 8.14 -17.78 -16.94
C ASN A 290 8.31 -16.28 -16.70
N TYR A 291 8.06 -15.81 -15.48
CA TYR A 291 8.06 -14.38 -15.15
C TYR A 291 9.43 -13.73 -15.35
N LEU A 292 10.50 -14.41 -14.93
CA LEU A 292 11.90 -13.97 -15.04
C LEU A 292 12.57 -14.40 -16.35
N SER A 293 11.81 -14.86 -17.35
CA SER A 293 12.40 -15.07 -18.67
C SER A 293 12.72 -13.74 -19.33
N ILE A 294 13.89 -13.64 -19.98
CA ILE A 294 14.32 -12.45 -20.72
C ILE A 294 13.22 -11.99 -21.69
N SER A 295 12.61 -12.91 -22.43
CA SER A 295 11.54 -12.60 -23.39
C SER A 295 10.32 -11.92 -22.74
N ASN A 296 9.92 -12.35 -21.54
CA ASN A 296 8.80 -11.72 -20.83
C ASN A 296 9.19 -10.37 -20.23
N MET A 297 10.40 -10.22 -19.70
CA MET A 297 10.91 -8.92 -19.23
C MET A 297 10.99 -7.92 -20.38
N GLU A 298 11.55 -8.33 -21.52
CA GLU A 298 11.58 -7.50 -22.73
C GLU A 298 10.18 -7.07 -23.14
N LYS A 299 9.23 -8.01 -23.21
CA LYS A 299 7.85 -7.70 -23.62
C LYS A 299 7.21 -6.66 -22.71
N SER A 300 7.46 -6.74 -21.40
CA SER A 300 6.92 -5.80 -20.43
C SER A 300 7.52 -4.41 -20.58
N PHE A 301 8.85 -4.29 -20.60
CA PHE A 301 9.50 -2.98 -20.58
C PHE A 301 9.56 -2.29 -21.95
N ARG A 302 9.54 -3.05 -23.06
CA ARG A 302 9.72 -2.55 -24.43
C ARG A 302 8.74 -1.45 -24.81
N LYS A 303 7.47 -1.56 -24.39
CA LYS A 303 6.45 -0.54 -24.69
C LYS A 303 6.84 0.83 -24.12
N ASN A 304 7.18 0.88 -22.84
CA ASN A 304 7.55 2.14 -22.19
C ASN A 304 8.92 2.61 -22.65
N CYS A 305 9.90 1.72 -22.81
CA CYS A 305 11.21 2.08 -23.40
C CYS A 305 11.06 2.75 -24.78
N TYR A 306 10.14 2.24 -25.62
CA TYR A 306 9.86 2.83 -26.92
C TYR A 306 9.24 4.21 -26.81
N LYS A 307 8.24 4.38 -25.94
CA LYS A 307 7.56 5.65 -25.72
C LYS A 307 8.48 6.75 -25.17
N ILE A 308 9.45 6.36 -24.33
CA ILE A 308 10.47 7.25 -23.76
C ILE A 308 11.62 7.51 -24.77
N GLY A 309 11.81 6.63 -25.76
CA GLY A 309 12.90 6.71 -26.73
C GLY A 309 14.23 6.13 -26.23
N ILE A 310 14.18 5.17 -25.31
CA ILE A 310 15.34 4.52 -24.68
C ILE A 310 15.41 3.01 -24.97
N ASN A 311 14.90 2.56 -26.12
CA ASN A 311 14.94 1.13 -26.49
C ASN A 311 16.33 0.50 -26.42
N TYR A 312 17.37 1.29 -26.66
CA TYR A 312 18.77 0.86 -26.56
C TYR A 312 19.22 0.53 -25.13
N LEU A 313 18.47 0.94 -24.10
CA LEU A 313 18.71 0.61 -22.69
C LEU A 313 17.95 -0.63 -22.23
N LEU A 314 17.15 -1.28 -23.09
CA LEU A 314 16.29 -2.40 -22.68
C LEU A 314 17.10 -3.55 -22.08
N GLU A 315 18.23 -3.91 -22.69
CA GLU A 315 19.12 -4.95 -22.19
C GLU A 315 19.70 -4.56 -20.82
N ASN A 316 20.20 -3.33 -20.67
CA ASN A 316 20.73 -2.82 -19.40
C ASN A 316 19.66 -2.79 -18.28
N ILE A 317 18.40 -2.50 -18.62
CA ILE A 317 17.27 -2.55 -17.67
C ILE A 317 17.04 -4.00 -17.20
N ILE A 318 17.04 -4.96 -18.13
CA ILE A 318 16.82 -6.37 -17.82
C ILE A 318 17.97 -6.93 -16.97
N GLU A 319 19.20 -6.60 -17.32
CA GLU A 319 20.38 -6.95 -16.55
C GLU A 319 20.26 -6.40 -15.13
N LYS A 320 19.94 -5.10 -14.98
CA LYS A 320 19.80 -4.49 -13.66
C LYS A 320 18.68 -5.12 -12.82
N VAL A 321 17.53 -5.41 -13.42
CA VAL A 321 16.42 -6.12 -12.76
C VAL A 321 16.89 -7.48 -12.25
N THR A 322 17.63 -8.21 -13.09
CA THR A 322 18.14 -9.55 -12.78
C THR A 322 19.13 -9.50 -11.63
N ASP A 323 20.09 -8.57 -11.67
CA ASP A 323 21.07 -8.35 -10.60
C ASP A 323 20.38 -8.08 -9.27
N LEU A 324 19.43 -7.14 -9.25
CA LEU A 324 18.70 -6.79 -8.03
C LEU A 324 17.90 -7.98 -7.47
N ILE A 325 17.39 -8.86 -8.32
CA ILE A 325 16.65 -10.05 -7.86
C ILE A 325 17.59 -11.08 -7.23
N ILE A 326 18.74 -11.35 -7.86
CA ILE A 326 19.68 -12.40 -7.47
C ILE A 326 20.54 -11.99 -6.27
N ASP A 327 20.81 -10.69 -6.13
CA ASP A 327 21.64 -10.19 -5.03
C ASP A 327 20.99 -10.47 -3.67
N LYS A 328 21.64 -11.37 -2.92
CA LYS A 328 21.25 -11.82 -1.58
C LYS A 328 21.76 -10.89 -0.47
N GLU A 329 22.73 -10.03 -0.77
CA GLU A 329 23.33 -9.12 0.21
C GLU A 329 22.46 -7.87 0.41
N LEU A 330 21.69 -7.48 -0.60
CA LEU A 330 20.71 -6.40 -0.48
C LEU A 330 19.56 -6.82 0.43
N THR A 331 19.44 -6.17 1.58
CA THR A 331 18.29 -6.32 2.47
C THR A 331 17.01 -5.76 1.83
N ASP A 332 15.86 -6.02 2.47
CA ASP A 332 14.52 -5.85 1.89
C ASP A 332 14.17 -4.46 1.31
N LEU A 333 14.90 -3.40 1.67
CA LEU A 333 14.70 -2.04 1.13
C LEU A 333 15.93 -1.45 0.43
N GLU A 334 17.13 -2.01 0.62
CA GLU A 334 18.35 -1.48 0.01
C GLU A 334 18.33 -1.59 -1.52
N TRP A 335 17.71 -2.65 -2.05
CA TRP A 335 17.51 -2.80 -3.49
C TRP A 335 16.65 -1.67 -4.08
N LEU A 336 15.73 -1.09 -3.30
CA LEU A 336 14.88 0.00 -3.77
C LEU A 336 15.69 1.30 -3.88
N ASP A 337 16.53 1.59 -2.89
CA ASP A 337 17.42 2.75 -2.91
C ASP A 337 18.46 2.65 -4.04
N GLU A 338 18.98 1.44 -4.27
CA GLU A 338 19.88 1.17 -5.39
C GLU A 338 19.18 1.32 -6.74
N LEU A 339 17.97 0.78 -6.86
CA LEU A 339 17.15 0.92 -8.05
C LEU A 339 16.84 2.38 -8.35
N GLU A 340 16.43 3.16 -7.34
CA GLU A 340 16.14 4.59 -7.47
C GLU A 340 17.35 5.35 -7.99
N ARG A 341 18.52 5.15 -7.36
CA ARG A 341 19.78 5.78 -7.77
C ARG A 341 20.17 5.41 -9.20
N TRP A 342 20.09 4.13 -9.54
CA TRP A 342 20.43 3.65 -10.88
C TRP A 342 19.49 4.21 -11.94
N PHE A 343 18.18 4.22 -11.66
CA PHE A 343 17.15 4.71 -12.58
C PHE A 343 17.27 6.22 -12.80
N GLU A 344 17.58 6.98 -11.75
CA GLU A 344 17.87 8.41 -11.85
C GLU A 344 19.05 8.70 -12.78
N ILE A 345 20.15 7.95 -12.61
CA ILE A 345 21.37 8.15 -13.40
C ILE A 345 21.19 7.71 -14.85
N THR A 346 20.50 6.58 -15.06
CA THR A 346 20.50 5.87 -16.35
C THR A 346 19.31 6.25 -17.22
N VAL A 347 18.14 6.49 -16.61
CA VAL A 347 16.89 6.75 -17.33
C VAL A 347 16.49 8.22 -17.22
N PHE A 348 16.35 8.78 -16.00
CA PHE A 348 15.86 10.16 -15.85
C PHE A 348 16.83 11.23 -16.38
N LYS A 349 18.15 11.05 -16.22
CA LYS A 349 19.12 12.00 -16.82
C LYS A 349 19.07 11.98 -18.34
N VAL A 350 18.82 10.83 -18.96
CA VAL A 350 18.71 10.69 -20.42
C VAL A 350 17.44 11.36 -20.94
N THR A 351 16.33 11.28 -20.20
CA THR A 351 15.04 11.88 -20.60
C THR A 351 15.00 13.38 -20.40
N LYS A 352 15.54 13.90 -19.29
CA LYS A 352 15.61 15.35 -19.03
C LYS A 352 16.52 16.12 -19.99
N ASN A 353 17.54 15.48 -20.57
CA ASN A 353 18.40 16.10 -21.57
C ASN A 353 17.76 16.19 -22.97
N ARG A 354 16.51 15.70 -23.15
CA ARG A 354 15.78 15.70 -24.42
C ARG A 354 14.58 16.66 -24.46
N THR A 355 14.21 17.24 -23.32
CA THR A 355 13.25 18.35 -23.19
C THR A 355 13.99 19.65 -23.01
#